data_AF-A0A1K1M349-F1
#
_entry.id   AF-A0A1K1M349-F1
#
_cell.length_a   1.000
_cell.length_b   1.000
_cell.length_c   1.000
_cell.angle_alpha   90.00
_cell.angle_beta   90.00
_cell.angle_gamma   90.00
#
_symmetry.space_group_name_H-M   'P 1'
#
loop_
_entity.id
_entity.type
_entity.pdbx_description
1 polymer ?
#
loop_
_entity_poly.entity_id
_entity_poly.type
_entity_poly.pdbx_seq_one_letter_code
_entity_poly.pdbx_strand_id
1 'polypeptide(L)'
;MGCPIQALADLERRLHDARMPFAFGTLARHAMPRQPAGVGRDDDGRLFDMYDARDGTVNLGRTDEHVLGRWQDARSDDVAAALERALRPHASTNP
;
A
#
# COMPACT_ATOMS: atom_id res chain seq x y z
N MET A 1 14.64 -12.90 -6.07
CA MET A 1 13.97 -11.61 -5.77
C MET A 1 12.61 -11.66 -6.43
N GLY A 2 11.52 -11.73 -5.65
CA GLY A 2 10.16 -11.76 -6.20
C GLY A 2 9.74 -10.40 -6.74
N CYS A 3 8.76 -10.37 -7.64
CA CYS A 3 8.17 -9.12 -8.11
C CYS A 3 7.48 -8.41 -6.91
N PRO A 4 7.75 -7.12 -6.65
CA PRO A 4 7.17 -6.40 -5.51
C PRO A 4 5.63 -6.44 -5.47
N ILE A 5 5.01 -6.42 -6.64
CA ILE A 5 3.55 -6.54 -6.83
C ILE A 5 3.05 -7.91 -6.37
N GLN A 6 3.81 -8.98 -6.64
CA GLN A 6 3.44 -10.32 -6.20
C GLN A 6 3.48 -10.44 -4.68
N ALA A 7 4.52 -9.88 -4.04
CA ALA A 7 4.64 -9.89 -2.58
C ALA A 7 3.51 -9.11 -1.89
N LEU A 8 3.08 -7.98 -2.48
CA LEU A 8 1.94 -7.19 -2.00
C LEU A 8 0.60 -7.93 -2.19
N ALA A 9 0.40 -8.60 -3.33
CA ALA A 9 -0.78 -9.42 -3.57
C ALA A 9 -0.86 -10.63 -2.62
N ASP A 10 0.28 -11.26 -2.32
CA ASP A 10 0.34 -12.36 -1.35
C ASP A 10 0.02 -11.87 0.07
N LEU A 11 0.44 -10.66 0.42
CA LEU A 11 0.12 -10.01 1.69
C LEU A 11 -1.37 -9.69 1.80
N GLU A 12 -1.98 -9.13 0.74
CA GLU A 12 -3.43 -8.85 0.67
C GLU A 12 -4.25 -10.12 0.92
N ARG A 13 -3.91 -11.22 0.22
CA ARG A 13 -4.57 -12.52 0.41
C ARG A 13 -4.48 -13.02 1.85
N ARG A 14 -3.28 -12.98 2.45
CA ARG A 14 -3.08 -13.38 3.85
C ARG A 14 -3.93 -12.58 4.83
N LEU A 15 -4.08 -11.27 4.60
CA LEU A 15 -4.88 -10.40 5.47
C LEU A 15 -6.38 -10.61 5.30
N HIS A 16 -6.82 -10.86 4.07
CA HIS A 16 -8.18 -11.30 3.82
C HIS A 16 -8.52 -12.60 4.54
N ASP A 17 -7.63 -13.60 4.49
CA ASP A 17 -7.81 -14.86 5.22
C ASP A 17 -7.91 -14.64 6.75
N ALA A 18 -7.20 -13.64 7.27
CA ALA A 18 -7.29 -13.21 8.67
C ALA A 18 -8.52 -12.34 8.99
N ARG A 19 -9.42 -12.11 8.02
CA ARG A 19 -10.59 -11.22 8.12
C ARG A 19 -10.24 -9.77 8.47
N MET A 20 -9.04 -9.32 8.10
CA MET A 20 -8.63 -7.93 8.25
C MET A 20 -9.02 -7.15 6.99
N PRO A 21 -9.75 -6.02 7.13
CA PRO A 21 -10.03 -5.15 5.99
C PRO A 21 -8.73 -4.51 5.51
N PHE A 22 -8.24 -4.99 4.36
CA PHE A 22 -7.06 -4.49 3.68
C PHE A 22 -7.37 -4.45 2.19
N ALA A 23 -6.92 -3.40 1.51
CA ALA A 23 -7.01 -3.29 0.07
C ALA A 23 -5.70 -2.70 -0.46
N PHE A 24 -5.15 -3.32 -1.50
CA PHE A 24 -4.02 -2.77 -2.23
C PHE A 24 -4.48 -2.34 -3.62
N GLY A 25 -4.12 -1.12 -4.04
CA GLY A 25 -4.44 -0.57 -5.34
C GLY A 25 -3.18 0.00 -5.99
N THR A 26 -3.06 -0.19 -7.31
CA THR A 26 -2.04 0.51 -8.11
C THR A 26 -2.67 1.75 -8.72
N LEU A 27 -1.96 2.88 -8.65
CA LEU A 27 -2.35 4.14 -9.29
C LEU A 27 -1.34 4.47 -10.39
N ALA A 28 -1.82 4.69 -11.61
CA ALA A 28 -1.00 5.13 -12.72
C ALA A 28 -1.19 6.63 -12.96
N ARG A 29 -0.08 7.36 -13.15
CA ARG A 29 -0.11 8.78 -13.50
C ARG A 29 -0.71 9.02 -14.89
N HIS A 30 -0.50 8.10 -15.81
CA HIS A 30 -1.02 8.18 -17.17
C HIS A 30 -1.54 6.82 -17.63
N ALA A 31 -2.58 6.84 -18.47
CA ALA A 31 -3.10 5.63 -19.09
C ALA A 31 -2.02 4.97 -19.97
N MET A 32 -1.71 3.70 -19.69
CA MET A 32 -0.82 2.91 -20.53
C MET A 32 -1.63 2.00 -21.46
N PRO A 33 -1.21 1.78 -22.72
CA PRO A 33 -1.97 0.98 -23.69
C PRO A 33 -2.26 -0.46 -23.27
N ARG A 34 -1.53 -1.00 -22.29
CA ARG A 34 -1.70 -2.35 -21.72
C ARG A 34 -1.78 -2.34 -20.19
N GLN A 35 -2.48 -1.35 -19.63
CA GLN A 35 -2.67 -1.30 -18.19
C GLN A 35 -3.48 -2.53 -17.70
N PRO A 36 -3.05 -3.21 -16.62
CA PRO A 36 -3.83 -4.27 -15.99
C PRO A 36 -5.20 -3.77 -15.51
N ALA A 37 -6.18 -4.67 -15.46
CA ALA A 37 -7.47 -4.36 -14.85
C ALA A 37 -7.29 -4.04 -13.34
N GLY A 38 -8.04 -3.05 -12.84
CA GLY A 38 -7.98 -2.64 -11.43
C GLY A 38 -6.94 -1.56 -11.09
N VAL A 39 -6.22 -1.02 -12.08
CA VAL A 39 -5.33 0.14 -11.88
C VAL A 39 -6.16 1.42 -11.91
N GLY A 40 -6.10 2.20 -10.83
CA GLY A 40 -6.66 3.55 -10.78
C GLY A 40 -5.86 4.50 -11.67
N ARG A 41 -6.51 5.53 -12.22
CA ARG A 41 -5.85 6.56 -13.02
C ARG A 41 -5.91 7.90 -12.30
N ASP A 42 -4.77 8.60 -12.30
CA ASP A 42 -4.63 9.97 -11.85
C ASP A 42 -4.46 10.90 -13.07
N ASP A 43 -5.49 10.97 -13.91
CA ASP A 43 -5.40 11.61 -15.24
C ASP A 43 -5.07 13.12 -15.15
N ASP A 44 -5.39 13.79 -14.03
CA ASP A 44 -5.09 15.21 -13.79
C ASP A 44 -3.84 15.45 -12.93
N GLY A 45 -3.17 14.38 -12.47
CA GLY A 45 -1.94 14.43 -11.69
C GLY A 45 -2.11 14.87 -10.23
N ARG A 46 -3.34 15.16 -9.78
CA ARG A 46 -3.56 15.76 -8.46
C ARG A 46 -3.21 14.81 -7.33
N LEU A 47 -3.45 13.51 -7.48
CA LEU A 47 -3.11 12.54 -6.45
C LEU A 47 -1.60 12.35 -6.36
N PHE A 48 -0.89 12.31 -7.49
CA PHE A 48 0.56 12.25 -7.50
C PHE A 48 1.18 13.48 -6.85
N ASP A 49 0.67 14.68 -7.13
CA ASP A 49 1.15 15.92 -6.50
C ASP A 49 0.82 15.95 -4.99
N MET A 50 -0.42 15.60 -4.61
CA MET A 50 -0.88 15.59 -3.21
C MET A 50 -0.05 14.65 -2.33
N TYR A 51 0.35 13.51 -2.87
CA TYR A 51 1.15 12.52 -2.14
C TYR A 51 2.66 12.64 -2.37
N ASP A 52 3.13 13.61 -3.17
CA ASP A 52 4.52 13.69 -3.64
C ASP A 52 5.01 12.34 -4.19
N ALA A 53 4.16 11.72 -5.04
CA ALA A 53 4.37 10.37 -5.53
C ALA A 53 5.17 10.35 -6.83
N ARG A 54 5.93 9.27 -6.99
CA ARG A 54 6.65 8.88 -8.22
C ARG A 54 6.51 7.37 -8.41
N ASP A 55 7.02 6.86 -9.52
CA ASP A 55 7.04 5.42 -9.76
C ASP A 55 7.78 4.70 -8.62
N GLY A 56 7.16 3.64 -8.08
CA GLY A 56 7.67 2.92 -6.92
C GLY A 56 7.27 3.51 -5.56
N THR A 57 6.54 4.64 -5.54
CA THR A 57 5.99 5.17 -4.29
C THR A 57 4.90 4.26 -3.73
N VAL A 58 4.96 3.97 -2.42
CA VAL A 58 3.89 3.32 -1.67
C VAL A 58 3.45 4.23 -0.53
N ASN A 59 2.14 4.45 -0.44
CA ASN A 59 1.50 5.10 0.71
C ASN A 59 0.68 4.05 1.44
N LEU A 60 0.92 3.89 2.74
CA LEU A 60 0.12 3.03 3.62
C LEU A 60 -0.69 3.91 4.55
N GLY A 61 -2.00 3.94 4.33
CA GLY A 61 -2.97 4.62 5.18
C GLY A 61 -3.79 3.62 6.01
N ARG A 62 -4.35 4.10 7.11
CA ARG A 62 -5.37 3.43 7.90
C ARG A 62 -6.72 4.10 7.63
N THR A 63 -7.82 3.36 7.77
CA THR A 63 -9.18 3.84 7.46
C THR A 63 -9.66 4.99 8.34
N ASP A 64 -8.93 5.35 9.39
CA ASP A 64 -9.17 6.51 10.24
C ASP A 64 -8.31 7.72 9.83
N GLU A 65 -7.98 7.82 8.54
CA GLU A 65 -7.22 8.91 7.91
C GLU A 65 -5.74 9.02 8.35
N HIS A 66 -5.24 8.10 9.17
CA HIS A 66 -3.85 8.13 9.62
C HIS A 66 -2.90 7.48 8.61
N VAL A 67 -1.78 8.16 8.30
CA VAL A 67 -0.70 7.58 7.49
C VAL A 67 0.21 6.75 8.38
N LEU A 68 0.36 5.47 8.05
CA LEU A 68 1.25 4.52 8.73
C LEU A 68 2.66 4.52 8.12
N GLY A 69 2.78 4.89 6.84
CA GLY A 69 4.08 5.03 6.20
C GLY A 69 3.98 5.55 4.77
N ARG A 70 5.07 6.19 4.32
CA ARG A 70 5.27 6.66 2.95
C ARG A 70 6.69 6.30 2.54
N TRP A 71 6.81 5.59 1.42
CA TRP A 71 8.09 5.22 0.83
C TRP A 71 8.13 5.71 -0.61
N GLN A 72 9.21 6.40 -1.00
CA GLN A 72 9.41 6.85 -2.38
C GLN A 72 10.07 5.80 -3.28
N ASP A 73 10.61 4.74 -2.69
CA ASP A 73 11.19 3.57 -3.36
C ASP A 73 10.95 2.36 -2.44
N ALA A 74 9.74 1.80 -2.52
CA ALA A 74 9.27 0.84 -1.55
C ALA A 74 9.86 -0.56 -1.80
N ARG A 75 10.45 -1.15 -0.75
CA ARG A 75 10.76 -2.58 -0.73
C ARG A 75 9.60 -3.32 -0.07
N SER A 76 9.22 -4.46 -0.63
CA SER A 76 8.11 -5.28 -0.10
C SER A 76 8.30 -5.65 1.37
N ASP A 77 9.53 -5.93 1.78
CA ASP A 77 9.87 -6.30 3.16
C ASP A 77 9.60 -5.15 4.14
N ASP A 78 9.88 -3.90 3.75
CA ASP A 78 9.66 -2.72 4.58
C ASP A 78 8.16 -2.45 4.80
N VAL A 79 7.36 -2.60 3.74
CA VAL A 79 5.90 -2.43 3.79
C VAL A 79 5.27 -3.53 4.64
N ALA A 80 5.70 -4.78 4.46
CA ALA A 80 5.22 -5.91 5.25
C ALA A 80 5.54 -5.73 6.74
N ALA A 81 6.77 -5.31 7.09
CA ALA A 81 7.16 -5.08 8.47
C ALA A 81 6.36 -3.93 9.13
N ALA A 82 6.11 -2.84 8.40
CA ALA A 82 5.27 -1.74 8.89
C ALA A 82 3.83 -2.20 9.16
N LEU A 83 3.27 -3.03 8.27
CA LEU A 83 1.93 -3.56 8.42
C LEU A 83 1.83 -4.54 9.59
N GLU A 84 2.78 -5.46 9.73
CA GLU A 84 2.85 -6.36 10.90
C GLU A 84 2.94 -5.58 12.21
N ARG A 85 3.72 -4.50 12.24
CA ARG A 85 3.81 -3.62 13.42
C ARG A 85 2.49 -2.92 13.71
N ALA A 86 1.78 -2.45 12.69
CA ALA A 86 0.50 -1.76 12.84
C ALA A 86 -0.65 -2.71 13.27
N LEU A 87 -0.59 -3.97 12.84
CA LEU A 87 -1.59 -4.99 13.16
C LEU A 87 -1.39 -5.64 14.52
N ARG A 88 -0.18 -5.54 15.11
CA ARG A 88 0.00 -5.97 16.49
C ARG A 88 -0.82 -5.06 17.41
N PRO A 89 -1.70 -5.62 18.26
CA PRO A 89 -2.28 -4.85 19.33
C PRO A 89 -1.12 -4.23 20.10
N HIS A 90 -1.16 -2.91 20.30
CA HIS A 90 -0.41 -2.32 21.39
C HIS A 90 -0.89 -3.09 22.61
N ALA A 91 -0.02 -3.95 23.17
CA ALA A 91 -0.26 -4.52 24.48
C ALA A 91 -0.49 -3.30 25.36
N SER A 92 -1.76 -3.05 25.68
CA SER A 92 -2.12 -2.01 26.63
C SER A 92 -1.47 -2.50 27.92
N THR A 93 -0.28 -1.97 28.20
CA THR A 93 0.37 -2.11 29.48
C THR A 93 -0.49 -1.30 30.42
N ASN A 94 -1.58 -1.91 30.88
CA ASN A 94 -2.36 -1.41 31.98
C ASN A 94 -1.52 -1.72 33.23
N PRO A 95 -1.09 -0.70 33.99
CA PRO A 95 -0.33 -0.90 35.23
C PRO A 95 -1.14 -1.66 36.29
#